data_AF-X0WPD3-F1
#
_entry.id   AF-X0WPD3-F1
#
_cell.length_a   1.000
_cell.length_b   1.000
_cell.length_c   1.000
_cell.angle_alpha   90.00
_cell.angle_beta   90.00
_cell.angle_gamma   90.00
#
_symmetry.space_group_name_H-M   'P 1'
#
loop_
_entity.id
_entity.type
_entity.pdbx_description
1 polymer ?
#
loop_
_entity_poly.entity_id
_entity_poly.type
_entity_poly.pdbx_seq_one_letter_code
_entity_poly.pdbx_strand_id
1 'polypeptide(L)'
;MPHGVKPYGRTEAQNTVFGLQDMGELAARQGSIVTFDRRGNVIWYDDFESSLNKWLLYDLGVGAAVVESNEAARNGLVSCKVTTSAVLGQYSGIRHDHMIPVLSKLGFEISAAHENNILDIYFQWQLWNAAGR
;
A
#
# COMPACT_ATOMS: atom_id res chain seq x y z
N MET A 1 1.19 -8.08 -29.35
CA MET A 1 2.50 -7.39 -29.28
C MET A 1 3.31 -8.07 -28.17
N PRO A 2 4.60 -8.40 -28.36
CA PRO A 2 5.38 -9.10 -27.34
C PRO A 2 5.81 -8.13 -26.21
N HIS A 3 5.37 -8.38 -24.98
CA HIS A 3 5.67 -7.58 -23.78
C HIS A 3 6.66 -8.35 -22.87
N GLY A 4 7.60 -7.75 -22.12
CA GLY A 4 8.60 -8.41 -21.22
C GLY A 4 8.50 -8.01 -19.73
N VAL A 5 9.22 -8.58 -18.73
CA VAL A 5 10.49 -9.38 -18.72
C VAL A 5 10.55 -10.41 -17.54
N LYS A 6 11.00 -11.68 -17.74
CA LYS A 6 11.76 -12.50 -16.73
C LYS A 6 12.39 -13.77 -17.35
N PRO A 7 13.72 -14.02 -17.25
CA PRO A 7 14.26 -14.72 -16.07
C PRO A 7 15.54 -14.05 -15.52
N TYR A 8 16.15 -14.67 -14.51
CA TYR A 8 17.37 -14.21 -13.83
C TYR A 8 18.63 -14.29 -14.73
N GLY A 9 18.66 -13.52 -15.83
CA GLY A 9 19.78 -13.46 -16.79
C GLY A 9 19.39 -13.40 -18.28
N ARG A 10 18.09 -13.37 -18.65
CA ARG A 10 17.60 -13.23 -20.04
C ARG A 10 16.27 -12.45 -20.08
N THR A 11 15.67 -12.30 -21.26
CA THR A 11 14.36 -11.65 -21.47
C THR A 11 13.32 -12.66 -21.99
N GLU A 12 12.20 -12.82 -21.27
CA GLU A 12 10.98 -13.52 -21.74
C GLU A 12 9.74 -12.65 -21.52
N ALA A 13 8.59 -13.05 -22.07
CA ALA A 13 7.44 -12.18 -22.18
C ALA A 13 6.53 -12.10 -20.91
N GLN A 14 6.23 -10.89 -20.40
CA GLN A 14 5.15 -10.63 -19.43
C GLN A 14 3.95 -9.97 -20.12
N ASN A 15 2.84 -10.68 -20.31
CA ASN A 15 1.70 -10.17 -21.09
C ASN A 15 0.90 -9.01 -20.48
N THR A 16 1.10 -8.65 -19.21
CA THR A 16 0.19 -7.74 -18.47
C THR A 16 0.83 -6.45 -17.96
N VAL A 17 2.17 -6.37 -17.90
CA VAL A 17 2.91 -5.21 -17.36
C VAL A 17 4.17 -5.00 -18.18
N PHE A 18 4.57 -3.74 -18.40
CA PHE A 18 5.86 -3.40 -19.01
C PHE A 18 6.98 -3.53 -17.96
N GLY A 19 7.78 -4.60 -18.04
CA GLY A 19 8.93 -4.79 -17.16
C GLY A 19 10.13 -3.93 -17.57
N LEU A 20 10.61 -3.09 -16.66
CA LEU A 20 11.91 -2.41 -16.76
C LEU A 20 12.97 -3.22 -15.98
N GLN A 21 14.17 -3.36 -16.54
CA GLN A 21 15.29 -3.98 -15.83
C GLN A 21 15.90 -3.03 -14.79
N ASP A 22 16.57 -3.60 -13.79
CA ASP A 22 17.37 -2.95 -12.73
C ASP A 22 16.72 -1.89 -11.81
N MET A 23 15.44 -1.55 -12.03
CA MET A 23 14.68 -0.68 -11.12
C MET A 23 14.59 -1.22 -9.68
N GLY A 24 14.63 -2.54 -9.48
CA GLY A 24 14.59 -3.14 -8.14
C GLY A 24 15.84 -2.82 -7.30
N GLU A 25 17.02 -2.69 -7.92
CA GLU A 25 18.23 -2.28 -7.20
C GLU A 25 18.21 -0.78 -6.90
N LEU A 26 17.78 0.05 -7.87
CA LEU A 26 17.64 1.48 -7.66
C LEU A 26 16.62 1.80 -6.56
N ALA A 27 15.47 1.12 -6.56
CA ALA A 27 14.45 1.25 -5.52
C ALA A 27 14.98 0.84 -4.13
N ALA A 28 15.71 -0.29 -4.04
CA ALA A 28 16.35 -0.70 -2.78
C ALA A 28 17.37 0.34 -2.27
N ARG A 29 18.16 0.96 -3.17
CA ARG A 29 19.10 2.04 -2.82
C ARG A 29 18.40 3.36 -2.44
N GLN A 30 17.20 3.61 -2.95
CA GLN A 30 16.39 4.81 -2.64
C GLN A 30 15.51 4.65 -1.40
N GLY A 31 15.59 3.54 -0.67
CA GLY A 31 14.83 3.33 0.56
C GLY A 31 13.43 2.73 0.36
N SER A 32 13.21 2.00 -0.74
CA SER A 32 11.99 1.19 -0.94
C SER A 32 11.69 0.33 0.28
N ILE A 33 10.48 0.46 0.81
CA ILE A 33 9.98 -0.30 1.97
C ILE A 33 10.05 -1.81 1.70
N VAL A 34 9.74 -2.21 0.46
CA VAL A 34 9.83 -3.58 -0.02
C VAL A 34 11.28 -3.87 -0.43
N THR A 35 12.01 -4.57 0.43
CA THR A 35 13.40 -5.01 0.19
C THR A 35 13.55 -6.54 0.03
N PHE A 36 12.53 -7.31 0.42
CA PHE A 36 12.65 -8.77 0.60
C PHE A 36 12.20 -9.64 -0.58
N ASP A 37 11.31 -9.18 -1.46
CA ASP A 37 10.91 -9.95 -2.64
C ASP A 37 10.90 -9.14 -3.95
N ARG A 38 11.50 -9.77 -4.97
CA ARG A 38 11.69 -9.31 -6.36
C ARG A 38 10.95 -10.20 -7.36
N ARG A 39 10.05 -11.07 -6.88
CA ARG A 39 9.33 -12.05 -7.72
C ARG A 39 8.04 -11.50 -8.32
N GLY A 40 7.38 -10.51 -7.70
CA GLY A 40 6.20 -9.82 -8.23
C GLY A 40 6.49 -8.49 -8.95
N ASN A 41 5.42 -7.79 -9.34
CA ASN A 41 5.42 -6.40 -9.79
C ASN A 41 4.64 -5.57 -8.74
N VAL A 42 5.16 -4.40 -8.34
CA VAL A 42 4.43 -3.48 -7.47
C VAL A 42 3.40 -2.72 -8.31
N ILE A 43 2.11 -2.89 -8.00
CA ILE A 43 1.00 -2.25 -8.73
C ILE A 43 0.61 -0.88 -8.15
N TRP A 44 0.84 -0.70 -6.84
CA TRP A 44 0.57 0.53 -6.11
C TRP A 44 1.43 0.52 -4.83
N TYR A 45 1.80 1.71 -4.36
CA TYR A 45 2.67 1.94 -3.21
C TYR A 45 2.41 3.35 -2.64
N ASP A 46 2.58 3.51 -1.33
CA ASP A 46 2.61 4.82 -0.68
C ASP A 46 3.51 4.81 0.57
N ASP A 47 4.30 5.88 0.73
CA ASP A 47 5.06 6.24 1.93
C ASP A 47 4.47 7.46 2.66
N PHE A 48 3.39 8.04 2.14
CA PHE A 48 2.71 9.24 2.62
C PHE A 48 3.45 10.56 2.39
N GLU A 49 4.67 10.57 1.83
CA GLU A 49 5.44 11.79 1.52
C GLU A 49 4.74 12.70 0.50
N SER A 50 3.99 12.10 -0.43
CA SER A 50 3.23 12.82 -1.47
C SER A 50 1.76 13.07 -1.08
N SER A 51 1.51 13.36 0.20
CA SER A 51 0.23 13.71 0.82
C SER A 51 -0.89 12.63 0.82
N LEU A 52 -1.84 12.78 1.73
CA LEU A 52 -3.01 11.93 1.91
C LEU A 52 -4.15 12.13 0.89
N ASN A 53 -4.11 13.16 0.03
CA ASN A 53 -5.19 13.47 -0.94
C ASN A 53 -5.53 12.32 -1.93
N LYS A 54 -4.69 11.29 -2.04
CA LYS A 54 -4.89 10.08 -2.87
C LYS A 54 -5.62 8.93 -2.14
N TRP A 55 -6.06 9.18 -0.91
CA TRP A 55 -6.86 8.29 -0.08
C TRP A 55 -8.24 8.88 0.18
N LEU A 56 -9.24 8.00 0.32
CA LEU A 56 -10.48 8.34 0.98
C LEU A 56 -10.26 8.23 2.49
N LEU A 57 -10.45 9.34 3.22
CA LEU A 57 -10.27 9.41 4.67
C LEU A 57 -11.62 9.19 5.37
N TYR A 58 -11.57 8.51 6.52
CA TYR A 58 -12.71 8.34 7.42
C TYR A 58 -12.31 8.76 8.83
N ASP A 59 -13.00 9.74 9.41
CA ASP A 59 -12.73 10.35 10.70
C ASP A 59 -14.02 10.54 11.52
N LEU A 60 -14.73 9.44 11.77
CA LEU A 60 -16.00 9.49 12.51
C LEU A 60 -15.76 9.73 14.00
N GLY A 61 -16.19 10.90 14.49
CA GLY A 61 -16.35 11.18 15.92
C GLY A 61 -15.61 12.42 16.43
N VAL A 62 -15.88 12.81 17.68
CA VAL A 62 -15.16 13.92 18.32
C VAL A 62 -13.74 13.46 18.67
N GLY A 63 -12.74 14.21 18.23
CA GLY A 63 -11.32 13.86 18.42
C GLY A 63 -10.80 12.78 17.46
N ALA A 64 -11.63 12.29 16.53
CA ALA A 64 -11.16 11.49 15.41
C ALA A 64 -10.36 12.39 14.44
N ALA A 65 -9.29 11.86 13.87
CA ALA A 65 -8.45 12.56 12.90
C ALA A 65 -7.65 11.58 12.05
N VAL A 66 -7.45 11.91 10.77
CA VAL A 66 -6.54 11.20 9.87
C VAL A 66 -5.62 12.23 9.23
N VAL A 67 -4.34 12.20 9.60
CA VAL A 67 -3.38 13.27 9.28
C VAL A 67 -1.98 12.72 8.95
N GLU A 68 -1.21 13.52 8.24
CA GLU A 68 0.23 13.32 8.03
C GLU A 68 0.95 13.64 9.36
N SER A 69 1.79 12.72 9.86
CA SER A 69 2.55 12.89 11.12
C SER A 69 3.99 12.45 10.94
N ASN A 70 4.92 13.13 11.60
CA ASN A 70 6.35 12.78 11.64
C ASN A 70 6.77 12.06 12.93
N GLU A 71 5.81 11.69 13.80
CA GLU A 71 6.11 11.07 15.11
C GLU A 71 6.62 9.62 14.98
N ALA A 72 6.13 8.88 13.98
CA ALA A 72 6.36 7.43 13.84
C ALA A 72 6.39 6.99 12.36
N ALA A 73 7.29 7.57 11.56
CA ALA A 73 7.55 7.12 10.20
C ALA A 73 8.45 5.87 10.18
N ARG A 74 8.07 4.80 9.46
CA ARG A 74 8.96 3.62 9.24
C ARG A 74 10.09 3.97 8.27
N ASN A 75 9.78 4.78 7.26
CA ASN A 75 10.68 5.28 6.21
C ASN A 75 10.18 6.69 5.86
N GLY A 76 11.05 7.55 5.32
CA GLY A 76 10.70 8.94 5.01
C GLY A 76 10.69 9.85 6.24
N LEU A 77 10.00 10.98 6.12
CA LEU A 77 9.76 11.99 7.15
C LEU A 77 8.37 11.87 7.77
N VAL A 78 7.39 11.33 7.05
CA VAL A 78 5.98 11.27 7.50
C VAL A 78 5.37 9.87 7.40
N SER A 79 4.27 9.67 8.14
CA SER A 79 3.36 8.53 8.02
C SER A 79 1.92 8.98 8.26
N CYS A 80 0.95 8.15 7.87
CA CYS A 80 -0.46 8.40 8.16
C CYS A 80 -0.78 8.07 9.63
N LYS A 81 -1.01 9.09 10.46
CA LYS A 81 -1.57 8.92 11.81
C LYS A 81 -3.09 8.86 11.74
N VAL A 82 -3.64 7.74 12.19
CA VAL A 82 -5.08 7.53 12.37
C VAL A 82 -5.40 7.59 13.87
N THR A 83 -6.24 8.54 14.26
CA THR A 83 -6.75 8.69 15.62
C THR A 83 -8.25 8.43 15.59
N THR A 84 -8.73 7.46 16.36
CA THR A 84 -10.17 7.16 16.49
C THR A 84 -10.78 7.91 17.67
N SER A 85 -12.07 8.21 17.61
CA SER A 85 -12.78 8.73 18.78
C SER A 85 -12.87 7.68 19.91
N ALA A 86 -13.08 8.15 21.15
CA ALA A 86 -13.25 7.31 22.33
C ALA A 86 -14.66 6.68 22.46
N VAL A 87 -15.55 6.91 21.49
CA VAL A 87 -16.93 6.41 21.51
C VAL A 87 -17.01 5.03 20.84
N LEU A 88 -17.61 4.07 21.55
CA LEU A 88 -17.81 2.70 21.04
C LEU A 88 -18.58 2.70 19.70
N GLY A 89 -18.06 1.96 18.72
CA GLY A 89 -18.66 1.82 17.39
C GLY A 89 -18.29 2.94 16.40
N GLN A 90 -17.56 3.98 16.84
CA GLN A 90 -16.92 4.94 15.93
C GLN A 90 -15.56 4.40 15.49
N TYR A 91 -15.21 4.64 14.22
CA TYR A 91 -13.96 4.18 13.63
C TYR A 91 -13.35 5.26 12.73
N SER A 92 -12.07 5.13 12.45
CA SER A 92 -11.32 6.02 11.57
C SER A 92 -10.30 5.21 10.78
N GLY A 93 -9.90 5.71 9.62
CA GLY A 93 -9.00 5.00 8.74
C GLY A 93 -8.92 5.58 7.33
N ILE A 94 -8.21 4.87 6.47
CA ILE A 94 -7.95 5.26 5.08
C ILE A 94 -8.34 4.14 4.13
N ARG A 95 -8.79 4.50 2.93
CA ARG A 95 -9.11 3.57 1.85
C ARG A 95 -8.54 4.05 0.51
N HIS A 96 -7.88 3.16 -0.20
CA HIS A 96 -7.48 3.35 -1.58
C HIS A 96 -8.16 2.29 -2.44
N ASP A 97 -8.89 2.72 -3.47
CA ASP A 97 -9.51 1.83 -4.45
C ASP A 97 -8.66 1.80 -5.73
N HIS A 98 -8.20 0.62 -6.13
CA HIS A 98 -7.36 0.44 -7.32
C HIS A 98 -7.97 -0.57 -8.30
N MET A 99 -7.99 -0.25 -9.59
CA MET A 99 -8.43 -1.18 -10.63
C MET A 99 -7.30 -2.16 -10.97
N ILE A 100 -7.55 -3.45 -10.80
CA ILE A 100 -6.60 -4.52 -11.14
C ILE A 100 -6.99 -5.09 -12.52
N PRO A 101 -6.19 -4.90 -13.59
CA PRO A 101 -6.60 -5.28 -14.95
C PRO A 101 -6.83 -6.78 -15.17
N VAL A 102 -6.09 -7.62 -14.45
CA VAL A 102 -6.21 -9.08 -14.48
C VAL A 102 -6.05 -9.63 -13.06
N LEU A 103 -7.04 -10.39 -12.59
CA LEU A 103 -6.93 -11.08 -11.30
C LEU A 103 -5.82 -12.12 -11.35
N SER A 104 -4.89 -12.04 -10.41
CA SER A 104 -3.71 -12.90 -10.33
C SER A 104 -3.37 -13.21 -8.87
N LYS A 105 -2.22 -13.84 -8.62
CA LYS A 105 -1.67 -13.93 -7.26
C LYS A 105 -1.24 -12.53 -6.84
N LEU A 106 -1.84 -12.02 -5.77
CA LEU A 106 -1.59 -10.71 -5.20
C LEU A 106 -1.11 -10.87 -3.76
N GLY A 107 -0.36 -9.87 -3.28
CA GLY A 107 0.07 -9.74 -1.90
C GLY A 107 0.23 -8.26 -1.57
N PHE A 108 0.26 -7.93 -0.28
CA PHE A 108 0.47 -6.58 0.23
C PHE A 108 1.39 -6.63 1.45
N GLU A 109 2.12 -5.55 1.69
CA GLU A 109 2.88 -5.30 2.92
C GLU A 109 2.35 -4.01 3.53
N ILE A 110 2.11 -4.01 4.84
CA ILE A 110 1.68 -2.84 5.61
C ILE A 110 2.62 -2.73 6.82
N SER A 111 2.82 -1.51 7.32
CA SER A 111 3.47 -1.29 8.60
C SER A 111 2.77 -0.21 9.38
N ALA A 112 2.61 -0.45 10.66
CA ALA A 112 1.99 0.47 11.61
C ALA A 112 2.81 0.47 12.90
N ALA A 113 2.89 1.64 13.52
CA ALA A 113 3.30 1.79 14.91
C ALA A 113 2.07 2.12 15.75
N HIS A 114 2.08 1.76 17.03
CA HIS A 114 0.97 2.02 17.95
C HIS A 114 1.53 2.24 19.36
N GLU A 115 1.03 3.25 20.07
CA GLU A 115 1.57 3.69 21.36
C GLU A 115 1.18 2.76 22.53
N ASN A 116 0.06 2.06 22.40
CA ASN A 116 -0.52 1.21 23.46
C ASN A 116 -0.48 -0.28 23.09
N ASN A 117 -0.77 -1.15 24.06
CA ASN A 117 -1.06 -2.57 23.77
C ASN A 117 -2.30 -2.66 22.87
N ILE A 118 -2.14 -3.25 21.69
CA ILE A 118 -3.26 -3.52 20.78
C ILE A 118 -3.98 -4.79 21.27
N LEU A 119 -5.31 -4.72 21.41
CA LEU A 119 -6.14 -5.89 21.71
C LEU A 119 -6.42 -6.72 20.44
N ASP A 120 -6.85 -6.06 19.36
CA ASP A 120 -7.18 -6.68 18.08
C ASP A 120 -6.68 -5.84 16.90
N ILE A 121 -6.26 -6.51 15.81
CA ILE A 121 -5.97 -5.87 14.51
C ILE A 121 -6.83 -6.56 13.44
N TYR A 122 -7.64 -5.78 12.72
CA TYR A 122 -8.45 -6.27 11.61
C TYR A 122 -7.92 -5.74 10.27
N PHE A 123 -7.61 -6.66 9.36
CA PHE A 123 -7.29 -6.33 7.97
C PHE A 123 -8.45 -6.77 7.07
N GLN A 124 -9.11 -5.81 6.43
CA GLN A 124 -10.16 -6.07 5.46
C GLN A 124 -9.66 -5.75 4.06
N TRP A 125 -9.56 -6.77 3.22
CA TRP A 125 -9.28 -6.62 1.79
C TRP A 125 -10.45 -7.18 0.99
N GLN A 126 -10.90 -6.42 -0.02
CA GLN A 126 -12.05 -6.76 -0.83
C GLN A 126 -11.65 -6.75 -2.31
N LEU A 127 -12.06 -7.81 -3.01
CA LEU A 127 -11.77 -8.03 -4.43
C LEU A 127 -13.11 -8.24 -5.14
N TRP A 128 -13.39 -7.43 -6.16
CA TRP A 128 -14.64 -7.50 -6.92
C TRP A 128 -14.35 -7.56 -8.41
N ASN A 129 -15.08 -8.39 -9.15
CA ASN A 129 -15.14 -8.30 -10.61
C ASN A 129 -16.25 -7.33 -11.01
N ALA A 130 -15.98 -6.42 -11.95
CA ALA A 130 -16.99 -5.48 -12.46
C ALA A 130 -18.07 -6.16 -13.34
N ALA A 131 -17.94 -7.46 -13.63
CA ALA A 131 -18.84 -8.25 -14.47
C ALA A 131 -20.19 -8.64 -13.80
N GLY A 132 -20.54 -8.00 -12.68
CA GLY A 132 -21.70 -8.33 -11.84
C GLY A 132 -22.49 -7.11 -11.35
N ARG A 133 -22.49 -6.01 -12.12
CA ARG A 133 -23.36 -4.85 -11.94
C ARG A 133 -24.03 -4.49 -13.27
#